data_AF-A0A954IQ85-F1
#
_entry.id   AF-A0A954IQ85-F1
#
_cell.length_a   1.000
_cell.length_b   1.000
_cell.length_c   1.000
_cell.angle_alpha   90.00
_cell.angle_beta   90.00
_cell.angle_gamma   90.00
#
_symmetry.space_group_name_H-M   'P 1'
#
loop_
_entity.id
_entity.type
_entity.pdbx_description
1 polymer ?
#
loop_
_entity_poly.entity_id
_entity_poly.type
_entity_poly.pdbx_seq_one_letter_code
_entity_poly.pdbx_strand_id
1 'polypeptide(L)'
;MPQTKIQIHVGHSPDPDDAFMFHALANDKIETGQYEFTHTLQDIETLNQRAFKAELELTAVSLHGYAYLTDTYAICACGASMGEKYGPMVVAREQCSIDDLRGKTIAVPGKLTTAFLTL
;
A
#
# COMPACT_ATOMS: atom_id res chain seq x y z
N MET A 1 -37.22 -3.91 5.45
CA MET A 1 -36.29 -4.99 5.84
C MET A 1 -34.93 -4.36 6.03
N PRO A 2 -34.13 -4.69 7.05
CA PRO A 2 -32.75 -4.18 7.12
C PRO A 2 -32.02 -4.67 5.87
N GLN A 3 -31.47 -3.73 5.10
CA GLN A 3 -30.74 -4.04 3.88
C GLN A 3 -29.38 -4.62 4.29
N THR A 4 -29.15 -5.89 3.97
CA THR A 4 -27.87 -6.56 4.23
C THR A 4 -26.78 -5.82 3.46
N LYS A 5 -25.82 -5.21 4.16
CA LYS A 5 -24.68 -4.55 3.54
C LYS A 5 -23.70 -5.59 2.98
N ILE A 6 -23.04 -5.24 1.86
CA ILE A 6 -21.95 -6.00 1.26
C ILE A 6 -20.68 -5.69 2.05
N GLN A 7 -20.08 -6.73 2.64
CA GLN A 7 -18.81 -6.59 3.36
C GLN A 7 -17.65 -6.43 2.39
N ILE A 8 -16.78 -5.46 2.65
CA ILE A 8 -15.53 -5.22 1.92
C ILE A 8 -14.40 -5.22 2.95
N HIS A 9 -13.46 -6.16 2.83
CA HIS A 9 -12.25 -6.16 3.63
C HIS A 9 -11.23 -5.24 2.98
N VAL A 10 -10.90 -4.17 3.67
CA VAL A 10 -9.93 -3.16 3.22
C VAL A 10 -8.60 -3.32 3.95
N GLY A 11 -7.54 -3.63 3.22
CA GLY A 11 -6.17 -3.62 3.73
C GLY A 11 -5.50 -2.28 3.48
N HIS A 12 -4.92 -1.68 4.52
CA HIS A 12 -4.05 -0.51 4.37
C HIS A 12 -2.99 -0.50 5.48
N SER A 13 -1.96 0.33 5.33
CA SER A 13 -0.90 0.38 6.33
C SER A 13 -1.35 1.13 7.58
N PRO A 14 -0.67 0.92 8.73
CA PRO A 14 -0.85 1.73 9.93
C PRO A 14 -0.08 3.06 9.87
N ASP A 15 0.32 3.51 8.67
CA ASP A 15 1.09 4.75 8.51
C ASP A 15 0.18 6.00 8.60
N PRO A 16 0.72 7.17 8.99
CA PRO A 16 -0.09 8.37 9.20
C PRO A 16 -0.86 8.86 7.97
N ASP A 17 -0.31 8.69 6.77
CA ASP A 17 -0.95 9.08 5.51
C ASP A 17 -2.13 8.17 5.17
N ASP A 18 -1.99 6.85 5.32
CA ASP A 18 -3.10 5.91 5.18
C ASP A 18 -4.16 6.13 6.27
N ALA A 19 -3.75 6.36 7.52
CA ALA A 19 -4.67 6.70 8.60
C ALA A 19 -5.48 7.97 8.30
N PHE A 20 -4.84 9.00 7.73
CA PHE A 20 -5.52 10.22 7.30
C PHE A 20 -6.49 9.95 6.15
N MET A 21 -6.05 9.21 5.13
CA MET A 21 -6.83 8.89 3.94
C MET A 21 -8.10 8.09 4.28
N PHE A 22 -7.97 7.08 5.15
CA PHE A 22 -9.06 6.19 5.53
C PHE A 22 -9.87 6.67 6.75
N HIS A 23 -9.47 7.77 7.40
CA HIS A 23 -10.10 8.24 8.65
C HIS A 23 -11.63 8.31 8.56
N ALA A 24 -12.14 8.96 7.51
CA ALA A 24 -13.57 9.18 7.36
C ALA A 24 -14.34 7.87 7.14
N LEU A 25 -13.73 6.92 6.40
CA LEU A 25 -14.30 5.60 6.14
C LEU A 25 -14.31 4.74 7.42
N ALA A 26 -13.20 4.72 8.15
CA ALA A 26 -13.02 3.92 9.36
C ALA A 26 -13.81 4.43 10.57
N ASN A 27 -14.31 5.66 10.54
CA ASN A 27 -15.02 6.30 11.66
C ASN A 27 -16.46 6.69 11.29
N ASP A 28 -17.04 6.07 10.26
CA ASP A 28 -18.42 6.27 9.81
C ASP A 28 -18.77 7.74 9.56
N LYS A 29 -17.83 8.52 9.00
CA LYS A 29 -17.99 9.96 8.71
C LYS A 29 -18.46 10.23 7.28
N ILE A 30 -18.60 9.20 6.47
CA ILE A 30 -19.12 9.28 5.10
C ILE A 30 -20.16 8.19 4.86
N GLU A 31 -21.14 8.47 4.01
CA GLU A 31 -22.14 7.49 3.59
C GLU A 31 -21.51 6.47 2.63
N THR A 32 -21.62 5.20 2.96
CA THR A 32 -21.06 4.08 2.20
C THR A 32 -22.11 3.30 1.41
N GLY A 33 -23.38 3.71 1.51
CA GLY A 33 -24.50 3.12 0.79
C GLY A 33 -24.67 1.66 1.15
N GLN A 34 -24.56 0.79 0.14
CA GLN A 34 -24.74 -0.65 0.31
C GLN A 34 -23.50 -1.38 0.87
N TYR A 35 -22.39 -0.68 1.11
CA TYR A 35 -21.14 -1.29 1.54
C TYR A 35 -20.88 -1.10 3.04
N GLU A 36 -20.22 -2.08 3.64
CA GLU A 36 -19.67 -2.04 4.99
C GLU A 36 -18.21 -2.46 4.94
N PHE A 37 -17.34 -1.71 5.62
CA PHE A 37 -15.89 -1.88 5.51
C PHE A 37 -15.31 -2.45 6.79
N THR A 38 -14.53 -3.52 6.66
CA THR A 38 -13.72 -4.08 7.75
C THR A 38 -12.25 -3.80 7.46
N HIS A 39 -11.60 -3.07 8.36
CA HIS A 39 -10.22 -2.59 8.17
C HIS A 39 -9.19 -3.60 8.68
N THR A 40 -8.18 -3.90 7.86
CA THR A 40 -7.01 -4.70 8.23
C THR A 40 -5.75 -3.85 8.12
N LEU A 41 -5.14 -3.54 9.26
CA LEU A 41 -3.91 -2.74 9.32
C LEU A 41 -2.68 -3.66 9.27
N GLN A 42 -1.88 -3.56 8.22
CA GLN A 42 -0.66 -4.36 8.06
C GLN A 42 0.43 -3.60 7.29
N ASP A 43 1.68 -3.98 7.54
CA ASP A 43 2.82 -3.52 6.75
C ASP A 43 2.61 -3.69 5.23
N ILE A 44 3.10 -2.74 4.43
CA ILE A 44 2.88 -2.70 2.98
C ILE A 44 3.46 -3.92 2.25
N GLU A 45 4.60 -4.45 2.68
CA GLU A 45 5.16 -5.67 2.06
C GLU A 45 4.28 -6.88 2.41
N THR A 46 3.75 -6.95 3.63
CA THR A 46 2.76 -7.97 4.01
C THR A 46 1.52 -7.89 3.11
N LEU A 47 0.97 -6.69 2.88
CA LEU A 47 -0.16 -6.49 1.97
C LEU A 47 0.18 -6.86 0.53
N ASN A 48 1.37 -6.48 0.04
CA ASN A 48 1.85 -6.88 -1.30
C ASN A 48 1.83 -8.41 -1.45
N GLN A 49 2.33 -9.15 -0.46
CA GLN A 49 2.36 -10.62 -0.49
C GLN A 49 0.95 -11.23 -0.41
N ARG A 50 0.05 -10.66 0.41
CA ARG A 50 -1.33 -11.13 0.54
C ARG A 50 -2.16 -10.88 -0.73
N ALA A 51 -1.85 -9.82 -1.48
CA ALA A 51 -2.55 -9.51 -2.72
C ALA A 51 -2.44 -10.64 -3.77
N PHE A 52 -1.33 -11.42 -3.79
CA PHE A 52 -1.22 -12.60 -4.66
C PHE A 52 -2.22 -13.71 -4.35
N LYS A 53 -2.81 -13.70 -3.16
CA LYS A 53 -3.82 -14.67 -2.75
C LYS A 53 -5.25 -14.15 -2.90
N ALA A 54 -5.43 -12.91 -3.36
CA ALA A 54 -6.72 -12.25 -3.50
C ALA A 54 -7.60 -12.28 -2.23
N GLU A 55 -6.96 -12.19 -1.04
CA GLU A 55 -7.65 -12.35 0.25
C GLU A 55 -8.49 -11.13 0.67
N LEU A 56 -8.29 -9.97 0.04
CA LEU A 56 -8.91 -8.70 0.40
C LEU A 56 -9.61 -8.11 -0.82
N GLU A 57 -10.86 -7.69 -0.70
CA GLU A 57 -11.60 -7.05 -1.81
C GLU A 57 -11.00 -5.68 -2.19
N LEU A 58 -10.40 -4.98 -1.22
CA LEU A 58 -9.70 -3.72 -1.41
C LEU A 58 -8.37 -3.77 -0.64
N THR A 59 -7.25 -3.42 -1.26
CA THR A 59 -5.97 -3.39 -0.55
C THR A 59 -5.05 -2.30 -1.09
N ALA A 60 -4.35 -1.62 -0.18
CA ALA A 60 -3.15 -0.88 -0.51
C ALA A 60 -2.11 -1.86 -1.08
N VAL A 61 -1.41 -1.43 -2.12
CA VAL A 61 -0.39 -2.22 -2.79
C VAL A 61 0.65 -1.28 -3.39
N SER A 62 1.92 -1.67 -3.34
CA SER A 62 2.96 -0.98 -4.08
C SER A 62 2.78 -1.17 -5.58
N LEU A 63 2.99 -0.14 -6.39
CA LEU A 63 2.90 -0.24 -7.85
C LEU A 63 3.80 -1.34 -8.45
N HIS A 64 4.97 -1.57 -7.85
CA HIS A 64 5.81 -2.72 -8.23
C HIS A 64 5.08 -4.05 -8.02
N GLY A 65 4.47 -4.28 -6.85
CA GLY A 65 3.62 -5.44 -6.61
C GLY A 65 2.42 -5.51 -7.57
N TYR A 66 1.75 -4.39 -7.82
CA TYR A 66 0.60 -4.31 -8.73
C TYR A 66 0.91 -4.77 -10.15
N ALA A 67 2.12 -4.54 -10.66
CA ALA A 67 2.52 -4.95 -12.00
C ALA A 67 2.36 -6.47 -12.26
N TYR A 68 2.30 -7.28 -11.20
CA TYR A 68 2.10 -8.73 -11.26
C TYR A 68 0.66 -9.17 -10.94
N LEU A 69 -0.24 -8.23 -10.67
CA LEU A 69 -1.58 -8.47 -10.14
C LEU A 69 -2.70 -7.93 -11.05
N THR A 70 -2.36 -7.52 -12.28
CA THR A 70 -3.29 -6.88 -13.23
C THR A 70 -4.46 -7.76 -13.66
N ASP A 71 -4.29 -9.09 -13.57
CA ASP A 71 -5.35 -10.05 -13.89
C ASP A 71 -6.35 -10.26 -12.73
N THR A 72 -5.97 -9.84 -11.53
CA THR A 72 -6.75 -10.04 -10.29
C THR A 72 -7.36 -8.75 -9.78
N TYR A 73 -6.64 -7.63 -9.88
CA TYR A 73 -7.02 -6.34 -9.31
C TYR A 73 -7.04 -5.22 -10.36
N ALA A 74 -8.00 -4.31 -10.19
CA ALA A 74 -8.01 -3.02 -10.86
C ALA A 74 -7.51 -1.92 -9.91
N ILE A 75 -6.78 -0.94 -10.42
CA ILE A 75 -6.39 0.26 -9.66
C ILE A 75 -7.61 1.16 -9.46
N CYS A 76 -7.81 1.64 -8.23
CA CYS A 76 -8.79 2.67 -7.92
C CYS A 76 -8.36 4.03 -8.48
N ALA A 77 -9.33 4.83 -8.90
CA ALA A 77 -9.08 6.20 -9.38
C ALA A 77 -8.63 7.18 -8.28
N CYS A 78 -8.66 6.76 -7.01
CA CYS A 78 -8.25 7.55 -5.85
C CYS A 78 -7.45 6.68 -4.87
N GLY A 79 -6.80 7.33 -3.91
CA GLY A 79 -6.07 6.68 -2.82
C GLY A 79 -4.62 6.29 -3.14
N ALA A 80 -4.12 6.59 -4.33
CA ALA A 80 -2.72 6.39 -4.65
C ALA A 80 -1.83 7.45 -3.95
N SER A 81 -0.70 7.00 -3.38
CA SER A 81 0.39 7.87 -2.94
C SER A 81 1.37 8.06 -4.09
N MET A 82 1.55 9.30 -4.53
CA MET A 82 2.40 9.67 -5.67
C MET A 82 3.34 10.79 -5.25
N GLY A 83 4.62 10.66 -5.59
CA GLY A 83 5.64 11.68 -5.35
C GLY A 83 6.13 12.31 -6.63
N GLU A 84 6.22 13.65 -6.65
CA GLU A 84 6.90 14.40 -7.71
C GLU A 84 8.07 15.17 -7.08
N LYS A 85 9.29 14.89 -7.54
CA LYS A 85 10.55 15.45 -6.99
C LYS A 85 10.84 15.07 -5.52
N TYR A 86 10.17 14.06 -4.99
CA TYR A 86 10.48 13.40 -3.73
C TYR A 86 10.13 11.91 -3.82
N GLY A 87 10.71 11.10 -2.93
CA GLY A 87 10.46 9.67 -2.90
C GLY A 87 11.38 8.93 -1.93
N PRO A 88 11.41 7.60 -2.01
CA PRO A 88 12.29 6.77 -1.21
C PRO A 88 13.77 7.17 -1.37
N MET A 89 14.54 7.07 -0.29
CA MET A 89 15.95 7.40 -0.27
C MET A 89 16.75 6.30 0.41
N VAL A 90 17.96 6.04 -0.11
CA VAL A 90 18.96 5.25 0.60
C VAL A 90 19.68 6.17 1.58
N VAL A 91 19.79 5.74 2.84
CA VAL A 91 20.53 6.46 3.88
C VAL A 91 21.74 5.64 4.33
N ALA A 92 22.86 6.32 4.55
CA ALA A 92 24.11 5.71 5.01
C ALA A 92 24.64 6.45 6.25
N ARG A 93 25.45 5.78 7.07
CA ARG A 93 26.05 6.38 8.28
C ARG A 93 27.05 7.48 7.95
N GLU A 94 27.76 7.32 6.85
CA GLU A 94 28.78 8.25 6.35
C GLU A 94 28.34 8.76 4.97
N GLN A 95 28.86 9.93 4.60
CA GLN A 95 28.61 10.46 3.27
C GLN A 95 29.25 9.55 2.21
N CYS A 96 28.46 9.14 1.23
CA CYS A 96 28.94 8.33 0.11
C CYS A 96 28.26 8.77 -1.19
N SER A 97 28.90 8.45 -2.31
CA SER A 97 28.30 8.54 -3.63
C SER A 97 27.40 7.35 -3.91
N ILE A 98 26.65 7.39 -5.02
CA ILE A 98 25.85 6.24 -5.48
C ILE A 98 26.78 5.09 -5.88
N ASP A 99 27.94 5.37 -6.48
CA ASP A 99 28.88 4.33 -6.92
C ASP A 99 29.46 3.54 -5.73
N ASP A 100 29.61 4.18 -4.57
CA ASP A 100 30.07 3.54 -3.33
C ASP A 100 29.08 2.49 -2.81
N LEU A 101 27.81 2.54 -3.24
CA LEU A 101 26.78 1.57 -2.87
C LEU A 101 26.91 0.25 -3.66
N ARG A 102 27.66 0.24 -4.77
CA ARG A 102 27.79 -0.96 -5.61
C ARG A 102 28.42 -2.11 -4.81
N GLY A 103 27.74 -3.26 -4.82
CA GLY A 103 28.20 -4.46 -4.10
C GLY A 103 28.05 -4.38 -2.58
N LYS A 104 27.44 -3.32 -2.04
CA LYS A 104 27.07 -3.25 -0.62
C LYS A 104 25.78 -3.99 -0.37
N THR A 105 25.64 -4.49 0.86
CA THR A 105 24.37 -5.00 1.36
C THR A 105 23.49 -3.83 1.77
N ILE A 106 22.34 -3.68 1.10
CA ILE A 106 21.34 -2.64 1.40
C ILE A 106 20.13 -3.31 2.04
N ALA A 107 19.72 -2.81 3.20
CA ALA A 107 18.45 -3.21 3.80
C ALA A 107 17.30 -2.57 3.02
N VAL A 108 16.31 -3.37 2.64
CA VAL A 108 15.16 -2.91 1.84
C VAL A 108 13.87 -3.18 2.62
N PRO A 109 12.84 -2.32 2.48
CA PRO A 109 11.60 -2.46 3.26
C PRO A 109 10.73 -3.64 2.79
N GLY A 110 10.93 -4.11 1.55
CA GLY A 110 10.20 -5.23 0.98
C GLY A 110 10.52 -5.41 -0.49
N LYS A 111 10.49 -6.64 -0.99
CA LYS A 111 10.92 -6.96 -2.36
C LYS A 111 9.89 -6.56 -3.41
N LEU A 112 8.65 -6.33 -3.01
CA LEU A 112 7.58 -5.88 -3.89
C LEU A 112 7.27 -4.40 -3.74
N THR A 113 8.01 -3.69 -2.88
CA THR A 113 7.86 -2.24 -2.74
C THR A 113 8.32 -1.51 -4.00
N THR A 114 7.66 -0.39 -4.32
CA THR A 114 8.12 0.50 -5.40
C THR A 114 9.47 1.12 -5.05
N ALA A 115 9.76 1.34 -3.76
CA ALA A 115 11.06 1.80 -3.29
C ALA A 115 12.21 0.87 -3.72
N PHE A 116 11.99 -0.45 -3.64
CA PHE A 116 12.98 -1.42 -4.10
C PHE A 116 13.08 -1.49 -5.63
N LEU A 117 11.97 -1.31 -6.36
CA LEU A 117 11.99 -1.26 -7.83
C LEU A 117 12.89 -0.13 -8.37
N THR A 118 12.94 0.99 -7.65
CA THR A 118 13.70 2.18 -8.06
C THR A 118 15.15 2.22 -7.56
N LEU A 119 15.58 1.19 -6.81
CA LEU A 119 16.92 1.09 -6.23
C LEU A 119 17.96 0.60 -7.25
#